data_AF-A0A6I2VS24-F1
#
_entry.id   AF-A0A6I2VS24-F1
#
_cell.length_a   1.000
_cell.length_b   1.000
_cell.length_c   1.000
_cell.angle_alpha   90.00
_cell.angle_beta   90.00
_cell.angle_gamma   90.00
#
_symmetry.space_group_name_H-M   'P 1'
#
loop_
_entity.id
_entity.type
_entity.pdbx_description
1 polymer ?
#
loop_
_entity_poly.entity_id
_entity_poly.type
_entity_poly.pdbx_seq_one_letter_code
_entity_poly.pdbx_strand_id
1 'polypeptide(L)'
;MKDVLKTRHSLSRTTMKRHDRGSSLIEVVIAVALMGIVVSGVLGAMWSAIRMSSFSDDQAKVEAVLGSAADRLANYAYIPCPANNTNGGYLPIIQAAAGTVDWPTSSVTLTAMYFWNPTSTSTGTWLTTNGLSGTECNETASLTTARTLQRITFMVTSPSGYSKTLEVVKSNVFPRSIS
;
A
#
# COMPACT_ATOMS: atom_id res chain seq x y z
N MET A 1 77.00 62.75 -31.08
CA MET A 1 76.60 63.08 -29.70
C MET A 1 75.51 62.09 -29.30
N LYS A 2 75.83 61.22 -28.33
CA LYS A 2 74.94 60.41 -27.51
C LYS A 2 74.30 59.15 -28.14
N ASP A 3 74.97 58.04 -27.83
CA ASP A 3 74.45 56.75 -27.39
C ASP A 3 72.99 56.76 -26.91
N VAL A 4 72.26 55.67 -27.16
CA VAL A 4 71.72 54.81 -26.09
C VAL A 4 71.36 53.44 -26.68
N LEU A 5 72.12 52.42 -26.28
CA LEU A 5 71.75 51.01 -26.32
C LEU A 5 70.39 50.80 -25.61
N LYS A 6 69.43 50.12 -26.25
CA LYS A 6 68.30 49.51 -25.55
C LYS A 6 68.17 48.02 -25.89
N THR A 7 68.94 47.27 -25.12
CA THR A 7 68.64 45.96 -24.50
C THR A 7 67.54 45.12 -25.15
N ARG A 8 67.96 44.08 -25.89
CA ARG A 8 67.13 42.94 -26.26
C ARG A 8 66.76 42.15 -25.00
N HIS A 9 65.51 42.24 -24.55
CA HIS A 9 64.96 41.22 -23.67
C HIS A 9 64.39 40.08 -24.53
N SER A 10 65.21 39.04 -24.68
CA SER A 10 64.77 37.72 -25.11
C SER A 10 63.80 37.17 -24.08
N LEU A 11 62.50 37.29 -24.34
CA LEU A 11 61.48 36.50 -23.65
C LEU A 11 61.61 35.08 -24.18
N SER A 12 62.47 34.31 -23.51
CA SER A 12 62.51 32.86 -23.63
C SER A 12 61.16 32.33 -23.15
N ARG A 13 60.25 32.16 -24.10
CA ARG A 13 58.96 31.50 -23.88
C ARG A 13 59.30 30.03 -23.68
N THR A 14 59.47 29.63 -22.43
CA THR A 14 59.55 28.22 -22.04
C THR A 14 58.19 27.61 -22.37
N THR A 15 58.02 27.15 -23.61
CA THR A 15 56.95 26.22 -23.97
C THR A 15 57.21 24.98 -23.14
N MET A 16 56.51 24.89 -22.02
CA MET A 16 56.44 23.68 -21.21
C MET A 16 55.99 22.58 -22.17
N LYS A 17 56.94 21.74 -22.57
CA LYS A 17 56.72 20.60 -23.47
C LYS A 17 55.76 19.69 -22.71
N ARG A 18 54.46 19.84 -22.98
CA ARG A 18 53.43 18.96 -22.45
C ARG A 18 53.88 17.57 -22.88
N HIS A 19 54.32 16.77 -21.91
CA HIS A 19 54.61 15.38 -22.18
C HIS A 19 53.25 14.78 -22.53
N ASP A 20 53.01 14.61 -23.83
CA ASP A 20 52.01 13.67 -24.33
C ASP A 20 52.51 12.28 -23.90
N ARG A 21 52.24 11.94 -22.64
CA ARG A 21 52.37 10.56 -22.18
C ARG A 21 51.29 9.81 -22.92
N GLY A 22 51.69 9.06 -23.94
CA GLY A 22 50.80 8.10 -24.60
C GLY A 22 50.14 7.24 -23.53
N SER A 23 48.83 7.00 -23.68
CA SER A 23 48.05 6.22 -22.72
C SER A 23 48.73 4.88 -22.49
N SER A 24 49.03 4.58 -21.23
CA SER A 24 49.67 3.31 -20.88
C SER A 24 48.64 2.18 -20.93
N LEU A 25 49.06 0.98 -21.33
CA LEU A 25 48.17 -0.18 -21.44
C LEU A 25 47.47 -0.49 -20.09
N ILE A 26 48.15 -0.25 -18.98
CA ILE A 26 47.60 -0.40 -17.62
C ILE A 26 46.49 0.61 -17.31
N GLU A 27 46.61 1.86 -17.80
CA GLU A 27 45.60 2.90 -17.58
C GLU A 27 44.29 2.56 -18.29
N VAL A 28 44.38 2.02 -19.52
CA VAL A 28 43.21 1.53 -20.27
C VAL A 28 42.55 0.36 -19.55
N VAL A 29 43.34 -0.61 -19.05
CA VAL A 29 42.81 -1.76 -18.31
C VAL A 29 42.09 -1.33 -17.03
N ILE A 30 42.67 -0.38 -16.27
CA ILE A 30 42.03 0.16 -15.06
C ILE A 30 40.73 0.90 -15.44
N ALA A 31 40.73 1.71 -16.50
CA ALA A 31 39.53 2.42 -16.94
C ALA A 31 38.40 1.46 -17.34
N VAL A 32 38.70 0.40 -18.09
CA VAL A 32 37.72 -0.63 -18.47
C VAL A 32 37.21 -1.39 -17.25
N ALA A 33 38.08 -1.74 -16.30
CA ALA A 33 37.68 -2.40 -15.06
C ALA A 33 36.74 -1.52 -14.22
N LEU A 34 37.04 -0.22 -14.09
CA LEU A 34 36.19 0.74 -13.38
C LEU A 34 34.83 0.92 -14.08
N MET A 35 34.80 1.02 -15.41
CA MET A 35 33.54 1.07 -16.16
C MET A 35 32.72 -0.22 -15.96
N GLY A 36 33.35 -1.39 -15.94
CA GLY A 36 32.69 -2.66 -15.69
C GLY A 36 32.01 -2.73 -14.32
N ILE A 37 32.68 -2.24 -13.27
CA ILE A 37 32.11 -2.16 -11.92
C ILE A 37 30.91 -1.20 -11.89
N VAL A 38 31.03 -0.03 -12.51
CA VAL A 38 29.94 0.96 -12.58
C VAL A 38 28.73 0.37 -13.31
N VAL A 39 28.92 -0.24 -14.47
CA VAL A 39 27.84 -0.86 -15.26
C VAL A 39 27.16 -1.97 -14.47
N SER A 40 27.93 -2.81 -13.78
CA SER A 40 27.38 -3.89 -12.95
C SER A 40 26.53 -3.33 -11.80
N GLY A 41 26.97 -2.25 -11.16
CA GLY A 41 26.21 -1.57 -10.12
C GLY A 41 24.89 -0.99 -10.63
N VAL A 42 24.90 -0.36 -11.80
CA VAL A 42 23.69 0.20 -12.43
C VAL A 42 22.67 -0.89 -12.77
N LEU A 43 23.13 -2.01 -13.33
CA LEU A 43 22.26 -3.15 -13.62
C LEU A 43 21.62 -3.69 -12.33
N GLY A 44 22.40 -3.91 -11.27
CA GLY A 44 21.88 -4.36 -9.98
C GLY A 44 20.81 -3.43 -9.39
N ALA A 45 21.02 -2.11 -9.50
CA ALA A 45 20.03 -1.13 -9.08
C ALA A 45 18.74 -1.20 -9.91
N MET A 46 18.85 -1.39 -11.22
CA MET A 46 17.69 -1.52 -12.12
C MET A 46 16.84 -2.75 -11.79
N TRP A 47 17.48 -3.90 -11.53
CA TRP A 47 16.77 -5.12 -11.10
C TRP A 47 16.00 -4.90 -9.79
N SER A 48 16.62 -4.20 -8.85
CA SER A 48 15.99 -3.87 -7.57
C SER A 48 14.78 -2.95 -7.76
N ALA A 49 14.91 -1.93 -8.62
CA ALA A 49 13.84 -0.99 -8.93
C ALA A 49 12.62 -1.70 -9.57
N ILE A 50 12.84 -2.64 -10.49
CA ILE A 50 11.77 -3.43 -11.13
C ILE A 50 10.99 -4.23 -10.08
N ARG A 51 11.70 -4.91 -9.17
CA ARG A 51 11.07 -5.67 -8.08
C ARG A 51 10.28 -4.77 -7.15
N MET A 52 10.85 -3.63 -6.77
CA MET A 52 10.18 -2.65 -5.92
C MET A 52 8.91 -2.09 -6.58
N SER A 53 8.94 -1.84 -7.90
CA SER A 53 7.77 -1.38 -8.66
C SER A 53 6.63 -2.41 -8.58
N SER A 54 6.91 -3.69 -8.84
CA SER A 54 5.88 -4.74 -8.79
C SER A 54 5.24 -4.87 -7.41
N PHE A 55 6.04 -4.76 -6.35
CA PHE A 55 5.53 -4.80 -4.98
C PHE A 55 4.67 -3.58 -4.65
N SER A 56 5.08 -2.39 -5.11
CA SER A 56 4.32 -1.15 -4.95
C SER A 56 2.97 -1.22 -5.66
N ASP A 57 2.93 -1.77 -6.87
CA ASP A 57 1.69 -1.93 -7.64
C ASP A 57 0.72 -2.89 -6.95
N ASP A 58 1.23 -4.00 -6.41
CA ASP A 58 0.42 -4.96 -5.66
C ASP A 58 -0.15 -4.36 -4.37
N GLN A 59 0.66 -3.58 -3.65
CA GLN A 59 0.22 -2.87 -2.46
C GLN A 59 -0.90 -1.88 -2.79
N ALA A 60 -0.74 -1.09 -3.86
CA ALA A 60 -1.74 -0.13 -4.30
C ALA A 60 -3.08 -0.82 -4.69
N LYS A 61 -3.01 -1.96 -5.37
CA LYS A 61 -4.21 -2.75 -5.71
C LYS A 61 -4.91 -3.31 -4.47
N VAL A 62 -4.16 -3.84 -3.51
CA VAL A 62 -4.75 -4.32 -2.24
C VAL A 62 -5.45 -3.19 -1.50
N GLU A 63 -4.83 -2.01 -1.43
CA GLU A 63 -5.44 -0.84 -0.76
C GLU A 63 -6.69 -0.35 -1.49
N ALA A 64 -6.70 -0.36 -2.83
CA ALA A 64 -7.88 -0.05 -3.62
C ALA A 64 -9.04 -1.03 -3.36
N VAL A 65 -8.76 -2.34 -3.32
CA VAL A 65 -9.77 -3.36 -3.01
C VAL A 65 -10.26 -3.25 -1.57
N LEU A 66 -9.37 -3.01 -0.61
CA LEU A 66 -9.74 -2.79 0.79
C LEU A 66 -10.67 -1.58 0.96
N GLY A 67 -10.33 -0.46 0.31
CA GLY A 67 -11.16 0.74 0.31
C GLY A 67 -12.53 0.50 -0.33
N SER A 68 -12.55 -0.15 -1.49
CA SER A 68 -13.79 -0.54 -2.19
C SER A 68 -14.67 -1.48 -1.36
N ALA A 69 -14.06 -2.47 -0.70
CA ALA A 69 -14.77 -3.38 0.21
C ALA A 69 -15.34 -2.66 1.43
N ALA A 70 -14.57 -1.75 2.03
CA ALA A 70 -15.01 -0.94 3.15
C ALA A 70 -16.17 -0.02 2.78
N ASP A 71 -16.09 0.65 1.63
CA ASP A 71 -17.15 1.53 1.13
C ASP A 71 -18.44 0.74 0.86
N ARG A 72 -18.35 -0.39 0.17
CA ARG A 72 -19.49 -1.28 -0.08
C ARG A 72 -20.12 -1.74 1.24
N LEU A 73 -19.31 -2.13 2.21
CA LEU A 73 -19.79 -2.54 3.54
C LEU A 73 -20.44 -1.38 4.29
N ALA A 74 -19.89 -0.17 4.20
CA ALA A 74 -20.41 1.04 4.82
C ALA A 74 -21.74 1.50 4.20
N ASN A 75 -21.93 1.29 2.89
CA ASN A 75 -23.16 1.64 2.17
C ASN A 75 -24.24 0.54 2.20
N TYR A 76 -23.87 -0.69 2.54
CA TYR A 76 -24.84 -1.80 2.61
C TYR A 76 -25.79 -1.69 3.81
N ALA A 77 -26.99 -2.27 3.73
CA ALA A 77 -27.92 -2.28 4.86
C ALA A 77 -27.32 -3.02 6.07
N TYR A 78 -27.65 -2.54 7.28
CA TYR A 78 -27.28 -3.26 8.50
C TYR A 78 -28.02 -4.60 8.56
N ILE A 79 -27.31 -5.70 8.76
CA ILE A 79 -27.92 -7.01 8.98
C ILE A 79 -27.88 -7.31 10.48
N PRO A 80 -29.01 -7.45 11.20
CA PRO A 80 -29.01 -7.70 12.64
C PRO A 80 -28.42 -9.05 13.02
N CYS A 81 -28.64 -10.08 12.20
CA CYS A 81 -28.16 -11.45 12.43
C CYS A 81 -27.49 -12.02 11.18
N PRO A 82 -26.26 -11.58 10.86
CA PRO A 82 -25.53 -12.05 9.69
C PRO A 82 -25.04 -13.48 9.90
N ALA A 83 -25.16 -14.31 8.86
CA ALA A 83 -24.51 -15.62 8.84
C ALA A 83 -22.99 -15.43 8.73
N ASN A 84 -22.24 -15.94 9.72
CA ASN A 84 -20.77 -15.92 9.69
C ASN A 84 -20.28 -16.64 8.42
N ASN A 85 -19.37 -16.01 7.67
CA ASN A 85 -18.62 -16.63 6.56
C ASN A 85 -19.48 -17.35 5.49
N THR A 86 -20.73 -16.94 5.30
CA THR A 86 -21.66 -17.56 4.35
C THR A 86 -22.32 -16.49 3.46
N ASN A 87 -22.91 -16.89 2.33
CA ASN A 87 -23.59 -16.02 1.36
C ASN A 87 -24.76 -15.19 1.94
N GLY A 88 -25.23 -15.48 3.16
CA GLY A 88 -26.27 -14.71 3.86
C GLY A 88 -25.75 -13.58 4.75
N GLY A 89 -24.44 -13.30 4.75
CA GLY A 89 -23.82 -12.23 5.54
C GLY A 89 -23.20 -11.13 4.68
N TYR A 90 -22.20 -10.44 5.23
CA TYR A 90 -21.46 -9.37 4.53
C TYR A 90 -20.44 -9.88 3.50
N LEU A 91 -20.13 -11.19 3.51
CA LEU A 91 -19.13 -11.83 2.65
C LEU A 91 -19.31 -11.55 1.14
N PRO A 92 -20.50 -11.76 0.51
CA PRO A 92 -20.66 -11.49 -0.92
C PRO A 92 -20.44 -10.01 -1.28
N ILE A 93 -20.75 -9.10 -0.36
CA ILE A 93 -20.62 -7.65 -0.58
C ILE A 93 -19.16 -7.23 -0.58
N ILE A 94 -18.36 -7.73 0.37
CA ILE A 94 -16.92 -7.46 0.40
C ILE A 94 -16.18 -8.17 -0.74
N GLN A 95 -16.61 -9.38 -1.13
CA GLN A 95 -16.01 -10.13 -2.23
C GLN A 95 -16.25 -9.47 -3.59
N ALA A 96 -17.37 -8.76 -3.76
CA ALA A 96 -17.63 -7.98 -4.96
C ALA A 96 -16.60 -6.85 -5.20
N ALA A 97 -15.84 -6.43 -4.17
CA ALA A 97 -14.76 -5.45 -4.32
C ALA A 97 -13.55 -6.02 -5.09
N ALA A 98 -13.35 -7.35 -5.11
CA ALA A 98 -12.29 -7.98 -5.89
C ALA A 98 -12.43 -7.70 -7.40
N GLY A 99 -13.65 -7.52 -7.88
CA GLY A 99 -13.95 -7.16 -9.26
C GLY A 99 -13.46 -5.77 -9.68
N THR A 100 -13.09 -4.89 -8.75
CA THR A 100 -12.52 -3.56 -9.08
C THR A 100 -11.14 -3.65 -9.73
N VAL A 101 -10.42 -4.75 -9.51
CA VAL A 101 -9.06 -4.99 -10.03
C VAL A 101 -8.96 -6.33 -10.79
N ASP A 102 -10.10 -6.87 -11.23
CA ASP A 102 -10.22 -8.16 -11.93
C ASP A 102 -9.63 -9.35 -11.16
N TRP A 103 -9.72 -9.34 -9.83
CA TRP A 103 -9.27 -10.44 -8.97
C TRP A 103 -10.38 -11.46 -8.70
N PRO A 104 -10.01 -12.73 -8.45
CA PRO A 104 -11.00 -13.72 -8.03
C PRO A 104 -11.60 -13.32 -6.69
N THR A 105 -12.88 -13.65 -6.48
CA THR A 105 -13.60 -13.35 -5.23
C THR A 105 -12.96 -14.03 -4.02
N SER A 106 -12.19 -15.10 -4.21
CA SER A 106 -11.39 -15.77 -3.18
C SER A 106 -10.24 -14.92 -2.62
N SER A 107 -9.85 -13.83 -3.31
CA SER A 107 -8.85 -12.88 -2.82
C SER A 107 -9.34 -12.08 -1.62
N VAL A 108 -10.66 -12.04 -1.37
CA VAL A 108 -11.24 -11.34 -0.22
C VAL A 108 -11.92 -12.37 0.68
N THR A 109 -11.54 -12.36 1.95
CA THR A 109 -12.05 -13.29 2.95
C THR A 109 -12.49 -12.55 4.20
N LEU A 110 -13.61 -12.96 4.79
CA LEU A 110 -14.02 -12.48 6.10
C LEU A 110 -13.30 -13.29 7.17
N THR A 111 -12.49 -12.63 7.98
CA THR A 111 -11.65 -13.30 8.99
C THR A 111 -12.39 -13.43 10.30
N ALA A 112 -13.07 -12.36 10.72
CA ALA A 112 -13.78 -12.32 11.98
C ALA A 112 -14.95 -11.34 11.94
N MET A 113 -15.95 -11.62 12.77
CA MET A 113 -17.04 -10.71 13.04
C MET A 113 -17.29 -10.70 14.54
N TYR A 114 -17.44 -9.50 15.09
CA TYR A 114 -17.72 -9.28 16.49
C TYR A 114 -18.94 -8.39 16.65
N PHE A 115 -19.69 -8.65 17.71
CA PHE A 115 -20.89 -7.92 18.08
C PHE A 115 -20.63 -7.17 19.38
N TRP A 116 -21.05 -5.91 19.44
CA TRP A 116 -20.88 -5.13 20.65
C TRP A 116 -21.90 -5.55 21.72
N ASN A 117 -21.41 -5.87 22.90
CA ASN A 117 -22.21 -6.11 24.08
C ASN A 117 -21.95 -5.01 25.13
N PRO A 118 -22.87 -4.06 25.32
CA PRO A 118 -22.73 -3.03 26.34
C PRO A 118 -22.92 -3.63 27.74
N THR A 119 -21.93 -3.45 28.62
CA THR A 119 -22.05 -3.73 30.06
C THR A 119 -22.55 -2.52 30.84
N SER A 120 -22.46 -1.32 30.26
CA SER A 120 -23.00 -0.06 30.76
C SER A 120 -23.34 0.88 29.59
N THR A 121 -23.75 2.13 29.87
CA THR A 121 -24.04 3.14 28.84
C THR A 121 -22.80 3.61 28.05
N SER A 122 -21.60 3.41 28.59
CA SER A 122 -20.33 3.86 27.98
C SER A 122 -19.26 2.78 27.91
N THR A 123 -19.53 1.58 28.43
CA THR A 123 -18.59 0.46 28.49
C THR A 123 -19.24 -0.80 27.91
N GLY A 124 -18.44 -1.59 27.23
CA GLY A 124 -18.88 -2.85 26.66
C GLY A 124 -17.71 -3.67 26.16
N THR A 125 -18.01 -4.89 25.70
CA THR A 125 -17.03 -5.82 25.16
C THR A 125 -17.48 -6.33 23.81
N TRP A 126 -16.51 -6.69 22.97
CA TRP A 126 -16.77 -7.33 21.68
C TRP A 126 -16.89 -8.83 21.87
N LEU A 127 -18.01 -9.41 21.46
CA LEU A 127 -18.28 -10.85 21.52
C LEU A 127 -18.31 -11.45 20.12
N THR A 128 -17.90 -12.71 19.98
CA THR A 128 -17.97 -13.47 18.72
C THR A 128 -19.38 -14.01 18.46
N THR A 129 -20.20 -14.12 19.50
CA THR A 129 -21.58 -14.55 19.41
C THR A 129 -22.51 -13.35 19.39
N ASN A 130 -23.46 -13.34 18.47
CA ASN A 130 -24.50 -12.33 18.45
C ASN A 130 -25.41 -12.53 19.67
N GLY A 131 -25.57 -11.47 20.46
CA GLY A 131 -26.49 -11.46 21.61
C GLY A 131 -27.95 -11.27 21.22
N LEU A 132 -28.24 -11.09 19.93
CA LEU A 132 -29.59 -11.00 19.37
C LEU A 132 -30.04 -12.39 18.89
N SER A 133 -31.26 -12.80 19.23
CA SER A 133 -31.81 -14.08 18.76
C SER A 133 -33.32 -14.02 18.48
N GLY A 134 -33.79 -14.87 17.55
CA GLY A 134 -35.20 -15.00 17.23
C GLY A 134 -35.81 -13.73 16.62
N THR A 135 -36.85 -13.17 17.24
CA THR A 135 -37.56 -11.99 16.77
C THR A 135 -36.73 -10.70 16.79
N GLU A 136 -35.61 -10.66 17.54
CA GLU A 136 -34.67 -9.53 17.55
C GLU A 136 -33.85 -9.42 16.25
N CYS A 137 -33.81 -10.50 15.45
CA CYS A 137 -33.22 -10.50 14.11
C CYS A 137 -34.17 -9.91 13.05
N ASN A 138 -35.41 -9.60 13.41
CA ASN A 138 -36.39 -8.95 12.54
C ASN A 138 -36.44 -7.47 12.94
N GLU A 139 -36.13 -6.57 12.00
CA GLU A 139 -35.67 -5.18 12.22
C GLU A 139 -36.65 -4.22 12.96
N THR A 140 -37.76 -4.75 13.47
CA THR A 140 -38.74 -4.10 14.33
C THR A 140 -38.34 -4.01 15.80
N ALA A 141 -37.40 -4.82 16.28
CA ALA A 141 -36.92 -4.68 17.65
C ALA A 141 -36.27 -3.29 17.79
N SER A 142 -36.67 -2.51 18.81
CA SER A 142 -36.00 -1.27 19.18
C SER A 142 -34.59 -1.60 19.63
N LEU A 143 -33.69 -1.76 18.65
CA LEU A 143 -32.32 -2.06 18.89
C LEU A 143 -31.72 -0.82 19.56
N THR A 144 -31.42 -0.92 20.85
CA THR A 144 -30.73 0.15 21.56
C THR A 144 -29.43 0.45 20.82
N THR A 145 -29.10 1.73 20.67
CA THR A 145 -28.00 2.22 19.82
C THR A 145 -26.68 1.48 20.04
N ALA A 146 -26.43 1.05 21.28
CA ALA A 146 -25.24 0.29 21.65
C ALA A 146 -25.23 -1.16 21.13
N ARG A 147 -26.33 -1.92 21.19
CA ARG A 147 -26.36 -3.36 20.79
C ARG A 147 -26.30 -3.58 19.27
N THR A 148 -26.24 -2.50 18.47
CA THR A 148 -26.23 -2.55 17.00
C THR A 148 -24.87 -2.34 16.37
N LEU A 149 -23.81 -2.27 17.17
CA LEU A 149 -22.46 -2.15 16.61
C LEU A 149 -21.92 -3.54 16.26
N GLN A 150 -21.45 -3.67 15.04
CA GLN A 150 -20.81 -4.86 14.52
C GLN A 150 -19.42 -4.48 14.01
N ARG A 151 -18.39 -5.19 14.45
CA ARG A 151 -17.04 -5.05 13.92
C ARG A 151 -16.77 -6.19 12.97
N ILE A 152 -16.57 -5.87 11.71
CA ILE A 152 -16.27 -6.83 10.65
C ILE A 152 -14.80 -6.69 10.29
N THR A 153 -14.08 -7.79 10.37
CA THR A 153 -12.66 -7.88 9.99
C THR A 153 -12.55 -8.75 8.75
N PHE A 154 -11.97 -8.20 7.69
CA PHE A 154 -11.73 -8.92 6.44
C PHE A 154 -10.28 -8.75 5.98
N MET A 155 -9.82 -9.73 5.22
CA MET A 155 -8.49 -9.80 4.65
C MET A 155 -8.59 -9.79 3.13
N VAL A 156 -7.73 -9.01 2.50
CA VAL A 156 -7.51 -8.99 1.06
C VAL A 156 -6.12 -9.53 0.79
N THR A 157 -6.03 -10.51 -0.11
CA THR A 157 -4.80 -11.17 -0.54
C THR A 157 -4.63 -10.99 -2.05
N SER A 158 -3.53 -10.35 -2.45
CA SER A 158 -3.13 -10.26 -3.85
C SER A 158 -2.71 -11.64 -4.39
N PRO A 159 -2.78 -11.85 -5.72
CA PRO A 159 -2.25 -13.06 -6.34
C PRO A 159 -0.75 -13.28 -6.10
N SER A 160 0.01 -12.23 -5.80
CA SER A 160 1.43 -12.29 -5.45
C SER A 160 1.69 -12.72 -3.99
N GLY A 161 0.65 -12.85 -3.18
CA GLY A 161 0.72 -13.28 -1.78
C GLY A 161 0.77 -12.15 -0.75
N TYR A 162 0.79 -10.88 -1.19
CA TYR A 162 0.69 -9.74 -0.29
C TYR A 162 -0.72 -9.67 0.30
N SER A 163 -0.82 -9.58 1.63
CA SER A 163 -2.12 -9.54 2.31
C SER A 163 -2.22 -8.37 3.28
N LYS A 164 -3.39 -7.78 3.37
CA LYS A 164 -3.73 -6.80 4.41
C LYS A 164 -5.12 -7.06 4.96
N THR A 165 -5.29 -6.74 6.24
CA THR A 165 -6.56 -6.81 6.96
C THR A 165 -7.10 -5.42 7.24
N LEU A 166 -8.42 -5.28 7.22
CA LEU A 166 -9.10 -4.07 7.65
C LEU A 166 -10.26 -4.41 8.57
N GLU A 167 -10.44 -3.59 9.60
CA GLU A 167 -11.57 -3.66 10.51
C GLU A 167 -12.51 -2.49 10.25
N VAL A 168 -13.79 -2.80 10.09
CA VAL A 168 -14.84 -1.81 9.87
C VAL A 168 -15.91 -1.99 10.93
N VAL A 169 -16.25 -0.92 11.63
CA VAL A 169 -17.37 -0.90 12.57
C VAL A 169 -18.61 -0.40 11.85
N LYS A 170 -19.57 -1.29 11.69
CA LYS A 170 -20.91 -1.02 11.18
C LYS A 170 -21.85 -0.75 12.35
N SER A 171 -22.77 0.18 12.16
CA SER A 171 -23.77 0.56 13.15
C SER A 171 -25.14 0.69 12.50
N ASN A 172 -26.21 0.48 13.27
CA ASN A 172 -27.59 0.70 12.81
C ASN A 172 -28.13 2.07 13.25
N VAL A 173 -27.30 3.11 13.16
CA VAL A 173 -27.73 4.50 13.45
C VAL A 173 -28.22 5.17 12.17
N PHE A 174 -29.28 4.63 11.57
CA PHE A 174 -30.10 5.44 10.69
C PHE A 174 -31.15 6.17 11.54
N PRO A 175 -31.25 7.51 11.49
CA PRO A 175 -32.44 8.19 11.97
C PRO A 175 -33.61 7.70 11.12
N ARG A 176 -34.62 7.10 11.76
CA ARG A 176 -35.91 6.87 11.12
C ARG A 176 -36.45 8.24 10.70
N SER A 177 -36.43 8.51 9.38
CA SER A 177 -37.10 9.62 8.68
C SER A 177 -36.98 11.01 9.31
N ILE A 178 -36.28 11.93 8.63
CA ILE A 178 -36.66 13.35 8.70
C ILE A 178 -37.95 13.45 7.90
N SER A 179 -39.09 13.39 8.61
CA SER A 179 -40.39 13.80 8.06
C SER A 179 -40.57 15.29 8.19
#